data_AF-A0A937B3E4-F1
#
_entry.id   AF-A0A937B3E4-F1
#
_cell.length_a   1.000
_cell.length_b   1.000
_cell.length_c   1.000
_cell.angle_alpha   90.00
_cell.angle_beta   90.00
_cell.angle_gamma   90.00
#
_symmetry.space_group_name_H-M   'P 1'
#
loop_
_entity.id
_entity.type
_entity.pdbx_description
1 polymer ?
#
loop_
_entity_poly.entity_id
_entity_poly.type
_entity_poly.pdbx_seq_one_letter_code
_entity_poly.pdbx_strand_id
1 'polypeptide(L)' 'VNQRMLATIKDLTAEQWERKVTHPEHGREMSMWFLLGLYSWHGRHHTAHITTLRENKGW' A
#
# COMPACT_ATOMS: atom_id res chain seq x y z
N VAL A 1 5.22 -5.64 9.76
CA VAL A 1 4.52 -4.33 9.74
C VAL A 1 5.56 -3.24 9.58
N ASN A 2 5.38 -2.31 8.63
CA ASN A 2 6.29 -1.17 8.50
C ASN A 2 6.02 -0.17 9.64
N GLN A 3 6.92 -0.13 10.62
CA GLN A 3 6.70 0.62 11.87
C GLN A 3 6.61 2.13 11.65
N ARG A 4 7.45 2.68 10.77
CA ARG A 4 7.42 4.10 10.43
C ARG A 4 6.09 4.49 9.78
N MET A 5 5.66 3.72 8.78
CA MET A 5 4.40 3.99 8.08
C MET A 5 3.21 3.90 9.04
N LEU A 6 3.18 2.89 9.91
CA LEU A 6 2.15 2.76 10.94
C LEU A 6 2.13 4.00 11.85
N ALA A 7 3.27 4.41 12.39
CA ALA A 7 3.37 5.58 13.26
C ALA A 7 2.91 6.88 12.58
N THR A 8 3.11 7.00 11.27
CA THR A 8 2.67 8.17 10.50
C THR A 8 1.15 8.24 10.29
N ILE A 9 0.48 7.09 10.10
CA ILE A 9 -0.92 7.06 9.64
C ILE A 9 -1.92 6.60 10.71
N LYS A 10 -1.46 6.01 11.82
CA LYS A 10 -2.33 5.39 12.83
C LYS A 10 -3.29 6.37 13.52
N ASP A 11 -2.91 7.64 13.62
CA ASP A 11 -3.66 8.68 14.36
C ASP A 11 -4.39 9.64 13.40
N LEU A 12 -4.53 9.29 12.12
CA LEU A 12 -5.30 10.09 11.16
C LEU A 12 -6.79 10.05 11.51
N THR A 13 -7.40 11.24 11.55
CA THR A 13 -8.85 11.42 11.66
C THR A 13 -9.59 10.92 10.42
N ALA A 14 -10.89 10.66 10.53
CA ALA A 14 -11.72 10.22 9.42
C ALA A 14 -11.66 11.21 8.24
N GLU A 15 -11.69 12.51 8.53
CA GLU A 15 -11.61 13.58 7.53
C GLU A 15 -10.24 13.63 6.85
N GLN A 16 -9.16 13.33 7.58
CA GLN A 16 -7.82 13.28 6.99
C GLN A 16 -7.65 12.07 6.05
N TRP A 17 -8.36 10.98 6.28
CA TRP A 17 -8.37 9.84 5.35
C TRP A 17 -9.07 10.13 4.01
N GLU A 18 -9.95 11.12 3.96
CA GLU A 18 -10.59 11.59 2.73
C GLU A 18 -9.69 12.51 1.88
N ARG A 19 -8.53 12.93 2.42
CA ARG A 19 -7.56 13.72 1.66
C ARG A 19 -7.10 12.94 0.42
N LYS A 20 -6.88 13.68 -0.66
CA LYS A 20 -6.46 13.14 -1.95
C LYS A 20 -5.10 13.68 -2.38
N VAL A 21 -4.38 12.88 -3.14
CA VAL A 21 -3.18 13.29 -3.89
C VAL A 21 -3.44 13.10 -5.37
N THR A 22 -2.85 13.96 -6.20
CA THR A 22 -2.92 13.83 -7.66
C THR A 22 -1.66 13.16 -8.18
N HIS A 23 -1.81 12.02 -8.85
CA HIS A 23 -0.67 11.35 -9.51
C HIS A 23 -0.16 12.24 -10.65
N PRO A 24 1.11 12.69 -10.62
CA PRO A 24 1.59 13.73 -11.54
C PRO A 24 1.56 13.29 -13.00
N GLU A 25 1.81 12.01 -13.27
CA GLU A 25 1.84 11.48 -14.64
C GLU A 25 0.45 11.14 -15.19
N HIS A 26 -0.49 10.80 -14.32
CA HIS A 26 -1.80 10.26 -14.74
C HIS A 26 -2.96 11.22 -14.50
N GLY A 27 -2.71 12.36 -13.84
CA GLY A 27 -3.75 13.31 -13.42
C GLY A 27 -4.80 12.70 -12.48
N ARG A 28 -4.57 11.49 -11.96
CA ARG A 28 -5.55 10.73 -11.20
C ARG A 28 -5.52 11.16 -9.75
N GLU A 29 -6.69 11.51 -9.20
CA GLU A 29 -6.83 11.68 -7.77
C GLU A 29 -6.91 10.33 -7.05
N MET A 30 -6.18 10.21 -5.94
CA MET A 30 -6.12 9.01 -5.11
C MET A 30 -6.32 9.43 -3.66
N SER A 31 -7.34 8.89 -2.98
CA SER A 31 -7.54 9.14 -1.56
C SER A 31 -6.49 8.41 -0.70
N MET A 32 -6.29 8.86 0.54
CA MET A 32 -5.45 8.13 1.50
C MET A 32 -5.97 6.70 1.73
N TRP A 33 -7.30 6.50 1.73
CA TRP A 33 -7.90 5.15 1.76
C TRP A 33 -7.49 4.29 0.57
N PHE A 34 -7.57 4.84 -0.64
CA PHE A 34 -7.15 4.14 -1.85
C PHE A 34 -5.67 3.73 -1.77
N LEU A 35 -4.80 4.65 -1.33
CA LEU A 35 -3.37 4.39 -1.19
C LEU A 35 -3.08 3.29 -0.14
N LEU A 36 -3.75 3.31 1.01
CA LEU A 36 -3.61 2.26 2.02
C LEU A 36 -4.00 0.88 1.45
N GLY A 37 -5.14 0.80 0.76
CA GLY A 37 -5.59 -0.41 0.10
C GLY A 37 -4.61 -0.91 -0.97
N LEU A 38 -4.13 0.01 -1.82
CA LEU A 38 -3.14 -0.28 -2.86
C LEU A 38 -1.87 -0.91 -2.25
N TYR A 39 -1.29 -0.31 -1.21
CA TYR A 39 -0.06 -0.84 -0.61
C TYR A 39 -0.28 -2.12 0.20
N SER A 40 -1.46 -2.32 0.79
CA SER A 40 -1.86 -3.57 1.45
C SER A 40 -1.92 -4.74 0.47
N TRP A 41 -2.53 -4.53 -0.70
CA TRP A 41 -2.53 -5.50 -1.80
C TRP A 41 -1.12 -5.71 -2.35
N HIS A 42 -0.39 -4.63 -2.63
CA HIS A 42 0.92 -4.66 -3.27
C HIS A 42 1.96 -5.47 -2.47
N GLY A 43 1.97 -5.32 -1.14
CA GLY A 43 2.86 -6.09 -0.27
C GLY A 43 2.57 -7.60 -0.33
N ARG A 44 1.29 -7.98 -0.34
CA ARG A 44 0.87 -9.40 -0.48
C ARG A 44 1.20 -9.93 -1.87
N HIS A 45 0.93 -9.15 -2.91
CA HIS A 45 1.19 -9.48 -4.30
C HIS A 45 2.67 -9.82 -4.54
N HIS A 46 3.59 -8.97 -4.08
CA HIS A 46 5.02 -9.24 -4.23
C HIS A 46 5.54 -10.34 -3.32
N THR A 47 4.97 -10.49 -2.13
CA THR A 47 5.29 -11.65 -1.28
C THR A 47 4.92 -12.94 -2.00
N ALA A 48 3.74 -13.00 -2.63
CA ALA A 48 3.29 -14.16 -3.41
C ALA A 48 4.24 -14.47 -4.58
N HIS A 49 4.71 -13.45 -5.32
CA HIS A 49 5.72 -13.66 -6.38
C HIS A 49 6.97 -14.36 -5.85
N ILE A 50 7.48 -13.94 -4.68
CA ILE A 50 8.68 -14.52 -4.08
C ILE A 50 8.40 -15.94 -3.59
N THR A 51 7.33 -16.15 -2.83
CA THR A 51 7.03 -17.47 -2.25
C THR A 51 6.77 -18.51 -3.35
N THR A 52 6.00 -18.15 -4.38
CA THR A 52 5.76 -19.02 -5.54
C THR A 52 7.05 -19.33 -6.30
N LEU A 53 7.95 -18.36 -6.45
CA LEU A 53 9.25 -18.64 -7.08
C LEU A 53 10.08 -19.64 -6.26
N ARG A 54 10.12 -19.47 -4.93
CA ARG A 54 10.85 -20.39 -4.03
C ARG A 54 10.30 -21.81 -4.10
N GLU A 55 8.97 -21.94 -4.02
CA GLU A 55 8.26 -23.21 -4.14
C GLU A 55 8.60 -23.92 -5.47
N ASN A 56 8.54 -23.19 -6.59
CA ASN A 56 8.86 -23.73 -7.91
C ASN A 56 10.34 -24.14 -8.08
N LYS A 57 11.26 -23.58 -7.28
CA LYS A 57 12.69 -23.90 -7.31
C LYS A 57 13.09 -24.92 -6.24
N GLY A 58 12.18 -25.31 -5.35
CA GLY A 58 12.48 -26.20 -4.22
C GLY A 58 13.45 -25.61 -3.21
N TRP A 59 13.42 -24.28 -3.00
CA TRP A 59 14.22 -23.57 -1.99
C TRP A 59 13.53 -23.46 -0.63
#